data_AF-A0A101HJY8-F1
#
_entry.id   AF-A0A101HJY8-F1
#
_cell.length_a   1.000
_cell.length_b   1.000
_cell.length_c   1.000
_cell.angle_alpha   90.00
_cell.angle_beta   90.00
_cell.angle_gamma   90.00
#
_symmetry.space_group_name_H-M   'P 1'
#
loop_
_entity.id
_entity.type
_entity.pdbx_description
1 polymer ?
#
loop_
_entity_poly.entity_id
_entity_poly.type
_entity_poly.pdbx_seq_one_letter_code
_entity_poly.pdbx_strand_id
1 'polypeptide(L)'
;SGIVIYPEMVKAALGFGGQFGEGFLLKRGEDGRWYGPLFLKLYGISYGFQAGVQKSGLVLVIMNEKGIEGFLSNNVTLGGSASISAGPTGKTLSADTDYKLEAAIYSYSVSNGIFAGVSLGGSIVRQDTETNREYYGLSLTPTEIIEREASGVGIEELVGFLNSLIGPKE
;
A
#
# COMPACT_ATOMS: atom_id res chain seq x y z
N SER A 1 10.78 8.41 1.64
CA SER A 1 10.14 7.64 0.54
C SER A 1 9.84 6.24 1.05
N GLY A 2 9.21 5.38 0.27
CA GLY A 2 8.96 4.00 0.70
C GLY A 2 8.25 3.16 -0.35
N ILE A 3 7.92 1.94 0.04
CA ILE A 3 7.23 0.98 -0.81
C ILE A 3 6.17 0.24 0.00
N VAL A 4 4.96 0.13 -0.55
CA VAL A 4 3.91 -0.74 -0.03
C VAL A 4 3.79 -1.93 -0.96
N ILE A 5 3.77 -3.12 -0.40
CA ILE A 5 3.66 -4.37 -1.17
C ILE A 5 2.47 -5.14 -0.62
N TYR A 6 1.52 -5.46 -1.51
CA TYR A 6 0.49 -6.47 -1.32
C TYR A 6 0.82 -7.64 -2.22
N PRO A 7 1.45 -8.71 -1.69
CA PRO A 7 1.87 -9.85 -2.50
C PRO A 7 0.69 -10.58 -3.13
N GLU A 8 -0.41 -10.70 -2.38
CA GLU A 8 -1.66 -11.29 -2.84
C GLU A 8 -2.85 -10.45 -2.40
N MET A 9 -3.64 -10.03 -3.39
CA MET A 9 -4.97 -9.48 -3.23
C MET A 9 -5.96 -10.36 -3.98
N VAL A 10 -7.15 -10.52 -3.44
CA VAL A 10 -8.24 -11.26 -4.05
C VAL A 10 -9.37 -10.29 -4.35
N LYS A 11 -9.87 -10.33 -5.59
CA LYS A 11 -11.06 -9.60 -6.03
C LYS A 11 -12.09 -10.60 -6.57
N ALA A 12 -13.34 -10.46 -6.15
CA ALA A 12 -14.46 -11.23 -6.67
C ALA A 12 -15.67 -10.33 -6.88
N ALA A 13 -16.36 -10.48 -8.01
CA ALA A 13 -17.52 -9.65 -8.34
C ALA A 13 -18.57 -10.36 -9.21
N LEU A 14 -19.83 -9.97 -9.02
CA LEU A 14 -20.96 -10.20 -9.94
C LEU A 14 -21.95 -9.03 -9.79
N GLY A 15 -21.79 -7.98 -10.61
CA GLY A 15 -22.45 -6.70 -10.41
C GLY A 15 -21.83 -5.90 -9.26
N PHE A 16 -21.95 -6.43 -8.04
CA PHE A 16 -21.24 -5.97 -6.86
C PHE A 16 -20.01 -6.84 -6.61
N GLY A 17 -18.94 -6.23 -6.12
CA GLY A 17 -17.70 -6.94 -5.84
C GLY A 17 -16.95 -6.41 -4.63
N GLY A 18 -16.17 -7.29 -4.03
CA GLY A 18 -15.26 -6.98 -2.94
C GLY A 18 -13.82 -7.29 -3.34
N GLN A 19 -12.88 -6.61 -2.69
CA GLN A 19 -11.47 -6.98 -2.73
C GLN A 19 -10.85 -6.91 -1.34
N PHE A 20 -9.89 -7.80 -1.11
CA PHE A 20 -9.13 -7.88 0.13
C PHE A 20 -7.67 -8.19 -0.17
N GLY A 21 -6.75 -7.64 0.61
CA GLY A 21 -5.34 -7.96 0.52
C GLY A 21 -4.60 -7.62 1.80
N GLU A 22 -3.57 -8.40 2.09
CA GLU A 22 -2.64 -8.18 3.20
C GLU A 22 -1.29 -7.78 2.63
N GLY A 23 -0.64 -6.84 3.29
CA GLY A 23 0.59 -6.25 2.80
C GLY A 23 1.33 -5.50 3.88
N PHE A 24 2.37 -4.80 3.49
CA PHE A 24 3.19 -4.03 4.41
C PHE A 24 3.84 -2.84 3.72
N LEU A 25 4.14 -1.82 4.52
CA LEU A 25 4.91 -0.64 4.15
C LEU A 25 6.33 -0.76 4.68
N LEU A 26 7.32 -0.49 3.82
CA LEU A 26 8.70 -0.20 4.21
C LEU A 26 9.03 1.24 3.88
N LYS A 27 9.49 2.01 4.87
CA LYS A 27 9.99 3.38 4.69
C LYS A 27 11.48 3.31 4.38
N ARG A 28 11.95 4.09 3.40
CA ARG A 28 13.38 4.31 3.17
C ARG A 28 13.77 5.64 3.80
N GLY A 29 14.72 5.58 4.74
CA GLY A 29 15.29 6.75 5.39
C GLY A 29 16.27 7.49 4.48
N GLU A 30 16.60 8.73 4.86
CA GLU A 30 17.60 9.55 4.16
C GLU A 30 19.01 8.95 4.26
N ASP A 31 19.25 8.14 5.28
CA ASP A 31 20.45 7.33 5.48
C ASP A 31 20.53 6.10 4.56
N GLY A 32 19.52 5.87 3.71
CA GLY A 32 19.45 4.75 2.79
C GLY A 32 19.03 3.42 3.42
N ARG A 33 18.77 3.39 4.74
CA ARG A 33 18.25 2.21 5.44
C ARG A 33 16.74 2.08 5.26
N TRP A 34 16.25 0.87 5.46
CA TRP A 34 14.82 0.57 5.43
C TRP A 34 14.29 0.44 6.85
N TYR A 35 13.05 0.88 7.04
CA TYR A 35 12.35 0.93 8.32
C TYR A 35 10.95 0.32 8.20
N GLY A 36 10.45 -0.27 9.29
CA GLY A 36 9.23 -1.09 9.34
C GLY A 36 9.56 -2.58 9.52
N PRO A 37 8.76 -3.52 8.98
CA PRO A 37 7.52 -3.32 8.21
C PRO A 37 6.35 -2.82 9.06
N LEU A 38 5.55 -1.90 8.50
CA LEU A 38 4.21 -1.60 9.00
C LEU A 38 3.20 -2.46 8.24
N PHE A 39 2.60 -3.45 8.90
CA PHE A 39 1.60 -4.32 8.28
C PHE A 39 0.28 -3.61 8.06
N LEU A 40 -0.34 -3.88 6.90
CA LEU A 40 -1.50 -3.19 6.37
C LEU A 40 -2.50 -4.19 5.78
N LYS A 41 -3.79 -3.89 5.91
CA LYS A 41 -4.90 -4.58 5.24
C LYS A 41 -5.59 -3.62 4.28
N LEU A 42 -5.86 -4.07 3.07
CA LEU A 42 -6.64 -3.36 2.06
C LEU A 42 -8.02 -4.00 1.94
N TYR A 43 -9.06 -3.18 2.02
CA TYR A 43 -10.45 -3.58 1.80
C TYR A 43 -11.03 -2.70 0.72
N GLY A 44 -11.68 -3.27 -0.29
CA GLY A 44 -12.34 -2.49 -1.31
C GLY A 44 -13.70 -3.03 -1.68
N ILE A 45 -14.54 -2.10 -2.15
CA ILE A 45 -15.86 -2.39 -2.68
C ILE A 45 -15.95 -1.81 -4.08
N SER A 46 -16.72 -2.47 -4.93
CA SER A 46 -16.93 -2.03 -6.30
C SER A 46 -18.34 -2.38 -6.77
N TYR A 47 -18.84 -1.58 -7.69
CA TYR A 47 -20.12 -1.80 -8.35
C TYR A 47 -20.02 -1.45 -9.83
N GLY A 48 -20.66 -2.26 -10.69
CA GLY A 48 -20.75 -2.00 -12.12
C GLY A 48 -21.05 -3.27 -12.92
N PHE A 49 -20.92 -3.18 -14.24
CA PHE A 49 -21.02 -4.34 -15.12
C PHE A 49 -19.70 -5.13 -15.05
N GLN A 50 -19.54 -5.90 -13.98
CA GLN A 50 -18.35 -6.69 -13.69
C GLN A 50 -18.71 -8.11 -13.25
N ALA A 51 -17.92 -9.09 -13.68
CA ALA A 51 -18.03 -10.46 -13.23
C ALA A 51 -16.66 -11.15 -13.26
N GLY A 52 -16.38 -11.94 -12.22
CA GLY A 52 -15.21 -12.81 -12.21
C GLY A 52 -14.46 -12.83 -10.88
N VAL A 53 -13.33 -13.53 -10.90
CA VAL A 53 -12.41 -13.68 -9.77
C VAL A 53 -10.99 -13.46 -10.27
N GLN A 54 -10.24 -12.64 -9.53
CA GLN A 54 -8.88 -12.26 -9.87
C GLN A 54 -8.01 -12.26 -8.62
N LYS A 55 -6.81 -12.80 -8.76
CA LYS A 55 -5.72 -12.58 -7.81
C LYS A 55 -4.75 -11.55 -8.39
N SER A 56 -4.24 -10.65 -7.57
CA SER A 56 -3.26 -9.68 -8.01
C SER A 56 -2.19 -9.39 -6.96
N GLY A 57 -0.98 -9.12 -7.42
CA GLY A 57 0.02 -8.40 -6.64
C GLY A 57 -0.11 -6.91 -6.89
N LEU A 58 0.14 -6.08 -5.88
CA LEU A 58 0.17 -4.62 -5.99
C LEU A 58 1.39 -4.07 -5.26
N VAL A 59 2.12 -3.20 -5.95
CA VAL A 59 3.24 -2.44 -5.41
C VAL A 59 2.90 -0.96 -5.53
N LEU A 60 3.04 -0.21 -4.44
CA LEU A 60 2.96 1.24 -4.40
C LEU A 60 4.33 1.81 -4.08
N VAL A 61 4.88 2.65 -4.96
CA VAL A 61 6.14 3.37 -4.72
C VAL A 61 5.82 4.77 -4.25
N ILE A 62 6.22 5.09 -3.02
CA ILE A 62 5.95 6.35 -2.34
C ILE A 62 7.16 7.26 -2.45
N MET A 63 7.02 8.39 -3.15
CA MET A 63 8.17 9.23 -3.47
C MET A 63 8.56 10.22 -2.37
N ASN A 64 7.69 10.50 -1.39
CA ASN A 64 7.96 11.51 -0.35
C ASN A 64 7.31 11.19 0.99
N GLU A 65 7.67 11.97 2.02
CA GLU A 65 7.22 11.76 3.40
C GLU A 65 5.71 11.96 3.56
N LYS A 66 5.11 12.93 2.87
CA LYS A 66 3.65 13.15 2.89
C LYS A 66 2.87 11.91 2.46
N GLY A 67 3.39 11.18 1.47
CA GLY A 67 2.81 9.91 1.05
C GLY A 67 2.90 8.83 2.12
N ILE A 68 4.00 8.79 2.90
CA ILE A 68 4.17 7.87 4.03
C ILE A 68 3.20 8.22 5.16
N GLU A 69 3.10 9.49 5.52
CA GLU A 69 2.21 10.00 6.57
C GLU A 69 0.76 9.59 6.35
N GLY A 70 0.32 9.49 5.09
CA GLY A 70 -0.99 8.95 4.74
C GLY A 70 -1.25 7.60 5.43
N PHE A 71 -0.33 6.65 5.28
CA PHE A 71 -0.45 5.29 5.83
C PHE A 71 -0.32 5.20 7.35
N LEU A 72 0.21 6.24 7.99
CA LEU A 72 0.29 6.32 9.46
C LEU A 72 -1.05 6.73 10.09
N SER A 73 -1.97 7.29 9.29
CA SER A 73 -3.32 7.63 9.72
C SER A 73 -4.26 6.41 9.74
N ASN A 74 -5.34 6.49 10.52
CA ASN A 74 -6.27 5.36 10.75
C ASN A 74 -6.93 4.79 9.48
N ASN A 75 -7.04 5.56 8.40
CA ASN A 75 -7.59 5.08 7.13
C ASN A 75 -7.00 5.87 5.96
N VAL A 76 -6.49 5.15 4.98
CA VAL A 76 -6.10 5.69 3.68
C VAL A 76 -7.08 5.20 2.63
N THR A 77 -7.77 6.12 1.95
CA THR A 77 -8.62 5.75 0.81
C THR A 77 -7.81 5.76 -0.48
N LEU A 78 -7.88 4.68 -1.25
CA LEU A 78 -7.39 4.60 -2.63
C LEU A 78 -8.59 4.61 -3.59
N GLY A 79 -8.67 5.62 -4.46
CA GLY A 79 -9.72 5.80 -5.47
C GLY A 79 -9.23 5.69 -6.92
N GLY A 80 -10.16 5.78 -7.89
CA GLY A 80 -9.84 5.80 -9.32
C GLY A 80 -8.88 6.94 -9.68
N SER A 81 -7.90 6.63 -10.56
CA SER A 81 -6.73 7.43 -10.98
C SER A 81 -5.69 7.80 -9.90
N ALA A 82 -5.51 6.95 -8.88
CA ALA A 82 -4.47 7.06 -7.84
C ALA A 82 -4.57 8.32 -6.96
N SER A 83 -5.80 8.57 -6.55
CA SER A 83 -6.22 9.49 -5.50
C SER A 83 -6.04 8.83 -4.12
N ILE A 84 -5.18 9.37 -3.25
CA ILE A 84 -4.99 8.91 -1.88
C ILE A 84 -5.67 9.90 -0.93
N SER A 85 -6.52 9.50 0.02
CA SER A 85 -7.07 10.47 1.00
C SER A 85 -6.86 10.00 2.42
N ALA A 86 -6.39 10.88 3.32
CA ALA A 86 -6.15 10.58 4.73
C ALA A 86 -7.22 11.23 5.65
N GLY A 87 -7.93 10.42 6.45
CA GLY A 87 -8.81 10.87 7.55
C GLY A 87 -10.27 11.27 7.20
N PRO A 88 -11.14 11.46 8.23
CA PRO A 88 -12.60 11.64 8.08
C PRO A 88 -13.03 12.92 7.36
N THR A 89 -12.13 13.90 7.22
CA THR A 89 -12.36 15.17 6.49
C THR A 89 -11.87 15.14 5.04
N GLY A 90 -11.40 14.00 4.53
CA GLY A 90 -11.19 13.81 3.10
C GLY A 90 -10.17 14.77 2.48
N LYS A 91 -8.98 14.91 3.08
CA LYS A 91 -7.86 15.56 2.37
C LYS A 91 -7.33 14.60 1.32
N THR A 92 -7.73 14.85 0.08
CA THR A 92 -7.32 14.14 -1.12
C THR A 92 -5.88 14.52 -1.52
N LEU A 93 -4.94 13.62 -1.26
CA LEU A 93 -3.65 13.46 -1.93
C LEU A 93 -3.88 12.82 -3.31
N SER A 94 -4.60 13.51 -4.19
CA SER A 94 -4.68 13.14 -5.62
C SER A 94 -3.70 13.96 -6.42
N ALA A 95 -3.08 13.29 -7.38
CA ALA A 95 -2.54 13.92 -8.58
C ALA A 95 -3.70 14.48 -9.42
N ASP A 96 -4.29 15.60 -8.99
CA ASP A 96 -5.11 16.43 -9.87
C ASP A 96 -4.20 17.24 -10.79
N THR A 97 -4.61 17.32 -12.05
CA THR A 97 -3.78 17.65 -13.23
C THR A 97 -3.44 19.15 -13.35
N ASP A 98 -3.42 19.91 -12.27
CA ASP A 98 -3.04 21.33 -12.32
C ASP A 98 -2.23 21.73 -11.07
N TYR A 99 -0.95 22.03 -11.29
CA TYR A 99 0.01 22.68 -10.37
C TYR A 99 0.31 21.99 -9.01
N LYS A 100 1.39 21.18 -9.00
CA LYS A 100 2.38 21.03 -7.90
C LYS A 100 1.85 20.69 -6.48
N LEU A 101 1.19 19.56 -6.28
CA LEU A 101 1.05 18.96 -4.94
C LEU A 101 1.59 17.53 -4.91
N GLU A 102 2.83 17.45 -4.43
CA GLU A 102 3.71 16.29 -4.38
C GLU A 102 3.26 15.29 -3.30
N ALA A 103 2.45 14.31 -3.68
CA ALA A 103 2.47 12.97 -3.11
C ALA A 103 2.49 12.01 -4.29
N ALA A 104 3.63 11.93 -4.99
CA ALA A 104 3.76 11.00 -6.11
C ALA A 104 3.79 9.58 -5.53
N ILE A 105 2.65 8.88 -5.59
CA ILE A 105 2.57 7.46 -5.31
C ILE A 105 2.28 6.77 -6.63
N TYR A 106 3.25 5.99 -7.11
CA TYR A 106 3.11 5.20 -8.33
C TYR A 106 2.62 3.81 -7.98
N SER A 107 1.68 3.27 -8.74
CA SER A 107 1.19 1.92 -8.54
C SER A 107 1.57 1.03 -9.72
N TYR A 108 1.96 -0.21 -9.40
CA TYR A 108 2.15 -1.27 -10.37
C TYR A 108 1.44 -2.52 -9.86
N SER A 109 0.65 -3.16 -10.72
CA SER A 109 -0.08 -4.37 -10.37
C SER A 109 0.05 -5.41 -11.46
N VAL A 110 0.28 -6.65 -11.04
CA VAL A 110 0.24 -7.84 -11.91
C VAL A 110 -0.92 -8.69 -11.45
N SER A 111 -1.76 -9.09 -12.40
CA SER A 111 -3.02 -9.77 -12.09
C SER A 111 -3.14 -11.06 -12.88
N ASN A 112 -3.67 -12.09 -12.24
CA ASN A 112 -3.98 -13.39 -12.82
C ASN A 112 -5.42 -13.77 -12.48
N GLY A 113 -6.21 -14.16 -13.48
CA GLY A 113 -7.59 -14.59 -13.29
C GLY A 113 -8.48 -14.24 -14.47
N ILE A 114 -9.77 -14.55 -14.33
CA ILE A 114 -10.79 -14.22 -15.32
C ILE A 114 -11.65 -13.14 -14.69
N PHE A 115 -11.47 -11.92 -15.15
CA PHE A 115 -12.26 -10.78 -14.71
C PHE A 115 -12.61 -9.93 -15.93
N ALA A 116 -13.89 -9.72 -16.15
CA ALA A 116 -14.38 -8.89 -17.25
C ALA A 116 -15.32 -7.83 -16.69
N GLY A 117 -15.15 -6.60 -17.16
CA GLY A 117 -16.12 -5.55 -16.89
C GLY A 117 -15.55 -4.17 -16.66
N VAL A 118 -16.49 -3.26 -16.39
CA VAL A 118 -16.24 -1.88 -15.98
C VAL A 118 -16.90 -1.68 -14.63
N SER A 119 -16.14 -1.15 -13.67
CA SER A 119 -16.61 -0.94 -12.30
C SER A 119 -16.08 0.37 -11.75
N LEU A 120 -16.90 1.05 -10.95
CA LEU A 120 -16.44 2.08 -10.05
C LEU A 120 -16.27 1.46 -8.66
N GLY A 121 -15.22 1.84 -7.95
CA GLY A 121 -14.95 1.32 -6.62
C GLY A 121 -13.96 2.18 -5.87
N GLY A 122 -13.88 1.93 -4.58
CA GLY A 122 -12.90 2.53 -3.70
C GLY A 122 -12.37 1.47 -2.75
N SER A 123 -11.16 1.68 -2.26
CA SER A 123 -10.57 0.86 -1.21
C SER A 123 -10.08 1.69 -0.06
N ILE A 124 -10.09 1.11 1.13
CA ILE A 124 -9.48 1.63 2.32
C ILE A 124 -8.30 0.74 2.69
N VAL A 125 -7.21 1.36 3.06
CA VAL A 125 -6.06 0.71 3.68
C VAL A 125 -6.09 1.04 5.16
N ARG A 126 -5.93 0.01 5.98
CA ARG A 126 -5.88 0.08 7.43
C ARG A 126 -4.62 -0.58 7.94
N GLN A 127 -4.16 -0.15 9.10
CA GLN A 127 -3.07 -0.80 9.81
C GLN A 127 -3.55 -2.14 10.37
N ASP A 128 -2.72 -3.15 10.22
CA ASP A 128 -2.98 -4.47 10.77
C ASP A 128 -2.44 -4.56 12.20
N THR A 129 -3.18 -4.00 13.16
CA THR A 129 -2.71 -3.90 14.56
C THR A 129 -2.40 -5.28 15.16
N GLU A 130 -3.10 -6.33 14.73
CA GLU A 130 -2.88 -7.71 15.18
C GLU A 130 -1.53 -8.22 14.68
N THR A 131 -1.30 -8.24 13.36
CA THR A 131 -0.03 -8.71 12.78
C THR A 131 1.15 -7.84 13.20
N ASN A 132 0.97 -6.52 13.33
CA ASN A 132 2.01 -5.65 13.88
C ASN A 132 2.38 -6.06 15.33
N ARG A 133 1.39 -6.32 16.20
CA ARG A 133 1.65 -6.76 17.58
C ARG A 133 2.34 -8.13 17.61
N GLU A 134 1.93 -9.06 16.76
CA GLU A 134 2.54 -10.38 16.66
C GLU A 134 4.00 -10.30 16.18
N TYR A 135 4.27 -9.46 15.18
CA TYR A 135 5.60 -9.28 14.62
C TYR A 135 6.57 -8.65 15.62
N TYR A 136 6.16 -7.58 16.30
CA TYR A 136 7.03 -6.83 17.21
C TYR A 136 7.02 -7.35 18.65
N GLY A 137 6.07 -8.22 19.01
CA GLY A 137 5.88 -8.71 20.39
C GLY A 137 5.43 -7.65 21.40
N LEU A 138 5.14 -6.43 20.95
CA LEU A 138 4.72 -5.28 21.76
C LEU A 138 3.68 -4.46 20.99
N SER A 139 2.87 -3.68 21.71
CA SER A 139 1.94 -2.74 21.07
C SER A 139 2.69 -1.45 20.72
N LEU A 140 3.03 -1.28 19.44
CA LEU A 140 3.67 -0.09 18.90
C LEU A 140 2.68 0.73 18.08
N THR A 141 2.86 2.05 18.11
CA THR A 141 2.18 2.97 17.19
C THR A 141 2.78 2.86 15.78
N PRO A 142 2.03 3.28 14.74
CA PRO A 142 2.53 3.25 13.36
C PRO A 142 3.81 4.06 13.17
N THR A 143 3.92 5.20 13.85
CA THR A 143 5.11 6.06 13.84
C THR A 143 6.31 5.34 14.45
N GLU A 144 6.15 4.70 15.61
CA GLU A 144 7.24 3.92 16.22
C GLU A 144 7.69 2.75 15.33
N ILE A 145 6.77 2.15 14.56
CA ILE A 145 7.08 1.06 13.64
C ILE A 145 7.95 1.55 12.48
N ILE A 146 7.58 2.65 11.82
CA ILE A 146 8.33 3.18 10.66
C ILE A 146 9.63 3.90 11.04
N GLU A 147 9.95 3.98 12.34
CA GLU A 147 11.22 4.47 12.88
C GLU A 147 12.15 3.33 13.32
N ARG A 148 11.68 2.07 13.30
CA ARG A 148 12.50 0.89 13.59
C ARG A 148 13.13 0.35 12.31
N GLU A 149 14.43 0.10 12.37
CA GLU A 149 15.15 -0.51 11.24
C GLU A 149 14.55 -1.87 10.91
N ALA A 150 14.30 -2.09 9.62
CA ALA A 150 13.68 -3.28 9.09
C ALA A 150 14.56 -4.50 9.37
N SER A 151 14.05 -5.39 10.22
CA SER A 151 14.78 -6.55 10.72
C SER A 151 13.81 -7.70 10.96
N GLY A 152 14.23 -8.94 10.70
CA GLY A 152 13.40 -10.13 10.83
C GLY A 152 13.57 -11.13 9.68
N VAL A 153 13.19 -12.38 9.92
CA VAL A 153 13.29 -13.46 8.94
C VAL A 153 12.43 -13.14 7.70
N GLY A 154 13.04 -13.18 6.51
CA GLY A 154 12.39 -12.84 5.23
C GLY A 154 12.42 -11.36 4.85
N ILE A 155 12.46 -10.44 5.83
CA ILE A 155 12.59 -9.00 5.56
C ILE A 155 14.01 -8.66 5.09
N GLU A 156 15.03 -9.31 5.62
CA GLU A 156 16.43 -9.10 5.20
C GLU A 156 16.65 -9.42 3.71
N GLU A 157 16.08 -10.54 3.22
CA GLU A 157 16.16 -10.93 1.81
C GLU A 157 15.46 -9.90 0.91
N LEU A 158 14.26 -9.46 1.32
CA LEU A 158 13.53 -8.42 0.61
C LEU A 158 14.29 -7.09 0.58
N VAL A 159 14.85 -6.66 1.72
CA VAL A 159 15.66 -5.44 1.80
C VAL A 159 16.89 -5.54 0.91
N GLY A 160 17.57 -6.69 0.89
CA GLY A 160 18.68 -6.98 -0.02
C GLY A 160 18.27 -6.84 -1.48
N PHE A 161 17.13 -7.44 -1.85
CA PHE A 161 16.57 -7.34 -3.20
C PHE A 161 16.23 -5.88 -3.56
N LEU A 162 15.54 -5.14 -2.69
CA LEU A 162 15.20 -3.74 -2.93
C LEU A 162 16.45 -2.88 -3.10
N ASN A 163 17.50 -3.13 -2.32
CA ASN A 163 18.79 -2.45 -2.48
C ASN A 163 19.46 -2.77 -3.83
N SER A 164 19.34 -4.00 -4.33
CA SER A 164 19.85 -4.38 -5.66
C SER A 164 19.15 -3.65 -6.81
N LEU A 165 17.89 -3.24 -6.63
CA LEU A 165 17.14 -2.47 -7.63
C LEU A 165 17.48 -0.98 -7.63
N ILE A 166 17.94 -0.45 -6.49
CA ILE A 166 18.22 0.99 -6.28
C ILE A 166 19.71 1.30 -6.47
N GLY A 167 20.59 0.32 -6.29
CA GLY A 167 22.03 0.48 -6.50
C GLY A 167 22.39 0.91 -7.93
N PRO A 168 23.60 1.46 -8.15
CA PRO A 168 24.05 1.82 -9.48
C PRO A 168 23.95 0.60 -10.40
N LYS A 169 23.24 0.74 -11.51
CA LYS A 169 23.32 -0.22 -12.61
C LYS A 169 24.72 -0.09 -13.18
N GLU A 170 25.51 -1.16 -13.07
CA GLU A 170 26.80 -1.28 -13.79
C GLU A 170 26.59 -1.13 -15.30
#